data_AF-A0A254UH13-F1
#
_entry.id   AF-A0A254UH13-F1
#
_cell.length_a   1.000
_cell.length_b   1.000
_cell.length_c   1.000
_cell.angle_alpha   90.00
_cell.angle_beta   90.00
_cell.angle_gamma   90.00
#
_symmetry.space_group_name_H-M   'P 1'
#
loop_
_entity.id
_entity.type
_entity.pdbx_description
1 polymer ?
#
loop_
_entity_poly.entity_id
_entity_poly.type
_entity_poly.pdbx_seq_one_letter_code
_entity_poly.pdbx_strand_id
1 'polypeptide(L)'
;MFTSTKTTFTPSTDIPSLKDKVIMVTGGNSGLGKQSIVELAKHRPKEVWLAARDPKRAAAAVTSIKCDLVEPVDIKILDMDLTSLDSVKRAAERFRSESSRLDILLLNAGIMSVPPGLTNEGYEIQFGTNHMGHALLAKLLVPVLLKTATLPGSDVRVVVLTSHAHNYAPESGIQFDTSKTAQTE
;
A
#
# COMPACT_ATOMS: atom_id res chain seq x y z
N MET A 1 7.64 -8.48 -27.94
CA MET A 1 6.83 -9.67 -28.24
C MET A 1 6.79 -10.51 -26.96
N PHE A 2 5.66 -10.51 -26.24
CA PHE A 2 5.57 -11.13 -24.92
C PHE A 2 5.14 -12.59 -25.07
N THR A 3 6.06 -13.52 -24.90
CA THR A 3 5.70 -14.91 -24.59
C THR A 3 5.57 -15.03 -23.08
N SER A 4 4.48 -14.49 -22.54
CA SER A 4 4.09 -14.77 -21.15
C SER A 4 3.53 -16.19 -21.13
N THR A 5 4.25 -17.13 -20.56
CA THR A 5 3.67 -18.40 -20.13
C THR A 5 2.49 -18.04 -19.23
N LYS A 6 1.27 -18.34 -19.67
CA LYS A 6 0.03 -18.02 -18.93
C LYS A 6 0.09 -18.71 -17.57
N THR A 7 0.58 -18.02 -16.55
CA THR A 7 0.35 -18.39 -15.16
C THR A 7 -1.14 -18.20 -14.95
N THR A 8 -1.90 -19.30 -14.92
CA THR A 8 -3.33 -19.25 -14.60
C THR A 8 -3.45 -18.96 -13.11
N PHE A 9 -3.92 -17.76 -12.78
CA PHE A 9 -4.24 -17.35 -11.41
C PHE A 9 -5.74 -17.02 -11.34
N THR A 10 -6.46 -17.73 -10.49
CA THR A 10 -7.89 -17.55 -10.23
C THR A 10 -8.05 -17.06 -8.80
N PRO A 11 -8.33 -15.77 -8.57
CA PRO A 11 -8.34 -15.19 -7.22
C PRO A 11 -9.20 -15.96 -6.22
N SER A 12 -10.38 -16.42 -6.63
CA SER A 12 -11.33 -17.12 -5.76
C SER A 12 -10.84 -18.49 -5.25
N THR A 13 -9.90 -19.14 -5.93
CA THR A 13 -9.39 -20.47 -5.56
C THR A 13 -7.94 -20.46 -5.14
N ASP A 14 -7.14 -19.53 -5.67
CA ASP A 14 -5.69 -19.55 -5.53
C ASP A 14 -5.21 -18.64 -4.39
N ILE A 15 -6.02 -17.67 -3.96
CA ILE A 15 -5.77 -16.95 -2.70
C ILE A 15 -6.18 -17.89 -1.56
N PRO A 16 -5.26 -18.27 -0.65
CA PRO A 16 -5.59 -19.13 0.47
C PRO A 16 -6.50 -18.39 1.47
N SER A 17 -7.01 -19.11 2.48
CA SER A 17 -7.68 -18.44 3.59
C SER A 17 -6.75 -17.43 4.25
N LEU A 18 -7.25 -16.21 4.45
CA LEU A 18 -6.56 -15.14 5.16
C LEU A 18 -7.03 -15.02 6.60
N LYS A 19 -7.71 -16.04 7.14
CA LYS A 19 -8.16 -16.06 8.53
C LYS A 19 -7.02 -15.68 9.48
N ASP A 20 -7.32 -14.83 10.45
CA ASP A 20 -6.39 -14.30 11.45
C ASP A 20 -5.30 -13.34 10.90
N LYS A 21 -5.26 -13.10 9.58
CA LYS A 21 -4.29 -12.18 8.94
C LYS A 21 -4.74 -10.73 9.04
N VAL A 22 -3.76 -9.85 9.24
CA VAL A 22 -3.93 -8.39 9.17
C VAL A 22 -3.27 -7.87 7.91
N ILE A 23 -4.01 -7.07 7.14
CA ILE A 23 -3.59 -6.57 5.83
C ILE A 23 -3.60 -5.04 5.87
N MET A 24 -2.60 -4.38 5.25
CA MET A 24 -2.61 -2.95 4.99
C MET A 24 -2.38 -2.69 3.51
N VAL A 25 -3.20 -1.82 2.90
CA VAL A 25 -3.07 -1.41 1.50
C VAL A 25 -3.03 0.10 1.40
N THR A 26 -1.96 0.65 0.82
CA THR A 26 -1.89 2.08 0.49
C THR A 26 -2.62 2.37 -0.82
N GLY A 27 -3.33 3.51 -0.89
CA GLY A 27 -4.15 3.84 -2.06
C GLY A 27 -5.36 2.90 -2.23
N GLY A 28 -5.82 2.30 -1.12
CA GLY A 28 -6.87 1.28 -1.14
C GLY A 28 -8.28 1.80 -1.47
N ASN A 29 -8.46 3.12 -1.64
CA ASN A 29 -9.75 3.72 -1.97
C ASN A 29 -10.09 3.73 -3.47
N SER A 30 -9.15 3.37 -4.35
CA SER A 30 -9.38 3.39 -5.80
C SER A 30 -8.48 2.39 -6.57
N GLY A 31 -8.80 2.18 -7.85
CA GLY A 31 -7.97 1.42 -8.79
C GLY A 31 -7.58 0.02 -8.29
N LEU A 32 -6.32 -0.35 -8.55
CA LEU A 32 -5.75 -1.64 -8.16
C LEU A 32 -5.73 -1.86 -6.65
N GLY A 33 -5.55 -0.81 -5.86
CA GLY A 33 -5.58 -0.89 -4.39
C GLY A 33 -6.95 -1.30 -3.87
N LYS A 34 -8.02 -0.65 -4.36
CA LYS A 34 -9.40 -1.02 -4.01
C LYS A 34 -9.70 -2.45 -4.46
N GLN A 35 -9.37 -2.81 -5.70
CA GLN A 35 -9.64 -4.16 -6.20
C GLN A 35 -8.87 -5.23 -5.42
N SER A 36 -7.63 -4.94 -5.01
CA SER A 36 -6.86 -5.84 -4.15
C SER A 36 -7.57 -6.07 -2.81
N ILE A 37 -8.11 -5.02 -2.20
CA ILE A 37 -8.90 -5.18 -0.97
C ILE A 37 -10.17 -6.01 -1.22
N VAL A 38 -10.90 -5.77 -2.32
CA VAL A 38 -12.10 -6.55 -2.68
C VAL A 38 -11.77 -8.03 -2.76
N GLU A 39 -10.75 -8.41 -3.53
CA GLU A 39 -10.39 -9.82 -3.68
C GLU A 39 -9.87 -10.39 -2.36
N LEU A 40 -8.94 -9.74 -1.66
CA LEU A 40 -8.41 -10.24 -0.38
C LEU A 40 -9.50 -10.38 0.69
N ALA A 41 -10.47 -9.47 0.76
CA ALA A 41 -11.54 -9.51 1.75
C ALA A 41 -12.48 -10.72 1.59
N LYS A 42 -12.66 -11.23 0.37
CA LYS A 42 -13.43 -12.48 0.13
C LYS A 42 -12.79 -13.70 0.81
N HIS A 43 -11.50 -13.64 1.15
CA HIS A 43 -10.75 -14.71 1.81
C HIS A 43 -10.70 -14.56 3.34
N ARG A 44 -11.57 -13.70 3.89
CA ARG A 44 -11.88 -13.57 5.32
C ARG A 44 -10.66 -13.23 6.19
N PRO A 45 -9.92 -12.16 5.86
CA PRO A 45 -8.92 -11.61 6.76
C PRO A 45 -9.57 -11.17 8.06
N LYS A 46 -8.78 -11.21 9.14
CA LYS A 46 -9.23 -10.70 10.44
C LYS A 46 -9.46 -9.19 10.37
N GLU A 47 -8.57 -8.49 9.69
CA GLU A 47 -8.56 -7.02 9.67
C GLU A 47 -7.89 -6.51 8.38
N VAL A 48 -8.46 -5.47 7.78
CA VAL A 48 -7.89 -4.75 6.64
C VAL A 48 -7.79 -3.26 6.95
N TRP A 49 -6.60 -2.70 6.77
CA TRP A 49 -6.32 -1.27 6.88
C TRP A 49 -6.25 -0.66 5.48
N LEU A 50 -7.25 0.13 5.14
CA LEU A 50 -7.32 0.90 3.90
C LEU A 50 -6.69 2.27 4.15
N ALA A 51 -5.47 2.47 3.66
CA ALA A 51 -4.76 3.74 3.81
C ALA A 51 -4.97 4.66 2.60
N ALA A 52 -5.43 5.89 2.85
CA ALA A 52 -5.69 6.88 1.82
C ALA A 52 -5.71 8.31 2.40
N ARG A 53 -5.45 9.30 1.54
CA ARG A 53 -5.40 10.73 1.92
C ARG A 53 -6.76 11.46 1.96
N ASP A 54 -7.81 10.83 1.42
CA ASP A 54 -9.15 11.42 1.37
C ASP A 54 -10.11 10.53 2.16
N PRO A 55 -10.47 10.92 3.39
CA PRO A 55 -11.35 10.15 4.26
C PRO A 55 -12.75 9.92 3.66
N LYS A 56 -13.28 10.86 2.86
CA LYS A 56 -14.61 10.72 2.24
C LYS A 56 -14.58 9.66 1.15
N ARG A 57 -13.56 9.69 0.28
CA ARG A 57 -13.37 8.65 -0.75
C ARG A 57 -13.04 7.30 -0.11
N ALA A 58 -12.27 7.28 0.97
CA ALA A 58 -11.99 6.06 1.72
C ALA A 58 -13.28 5.45 2.30
N ALA A 59 -14.14 6.26 2.92
CA ALA A 59 -15.42 5.81 3.46
C ALA A 59 -16.33 5.24 2.36
N ALA A 60 -16.46 5.93 1.22
CA ALA A 60 -17.22 5.43 0.08
C ALA A 60 -16.68 4.09 -0.45
N ALA A 61 -15.35 3.95 -0.52
CA ALA A 61 -14.71 2.70 -0.92
C ALA A 61 -15.00 1.57 0.08
N VAL A 62 -14.86 1.81 1.39
CA VAL A 62 -15.18 0.80 2.43
C VAL A 62 -16.64 0.35 2.33
N THR A 63 -17.59 1.28 2.18
CA THR A 63 -19.01 0.94 2.01
C THR A 63 -19.22 0.07 0.78
N SER A 64 -18.68 0.46 -0.37
CA SER A 64 -18.77 -0.32 -1.60
C SER A 64 -18.17 -1.71 -1.45
N ILE A 65 -16.98 -1.84 -0.85
CA ILE A 65 -16.33 -3.14 -0.62
C ILE A 65 -17.22 -4.01 0.26
N LYS A 66 -17.73 -3.49 1.38
CA LYS A 66 -18.57 -4.26 2.31
C LYS A 66 -19.87 -4.74 1.68
N CYS A 67 -20.45 -4.01 0.74
CA CYS A 67 -21.64 -4.45 -0.01
C CYS A 67 -21.36 -5.67 -0.91
N ASP A 68 -20.12 -5.85 -1.37
CA ASP A 68 -19.73 -6.96 -2.27
C ASP A 68 -19.33 -8.23 -1.49
N LEU A 69 -19.27 -8.17 -0.16
CA LEU A 69 -18.85 -9.29 0.68
C LEU A 69 -20.04 -10.11 1.19
N VAL A 70 -19.90 -11.43 1.13
CA VAL A 70 -20.87 -12.37 1.73
C VAL A 70 -20.72 -12.43 3.26
N GLU A 71 -19.49 -12.39 3.75
CA GLU A 71 -19.18 -12.38 5.19
C GLU A 71 -18.53 -11.03 5.57
N PRO A 72 -18.87 -10.46 6.74
CA PRO A 72 -18.33 -9.17 7.15
C PRO A 72 -16.83 -9.28 7.45
N VAL A 73 -16.08 -8.26 7.02
CA VAL A 73 -14.66 -8.06 7.33
C VAL A 73 -14.48 -6.71 8.03
N ASP A 74 -13.63 -6.68 9.06
CA ASP A 74 -13.24 -5.43 9.71
C ASP A 74 -12.29 -4.64 8.80
N ILE A 75 -12.85 -3.63 8.12
CA ILE A 75 -12.09 -2.71 7.25
C ILE A 75 -12.01 -1.36 7.93
N LYS A 76 -10.80 -0.98 8.34
CA LYS A 76 -10.48 0.28 9.00
C LYS A 76 -9.85 1.26 8.02
N ILE A 77 -10.28 2.52 8.10
CA ILE A 77 -9.67 3.61 7.32
C ILE A 77 -8.45 4.12 8.07
N LEU A 78 -7.33 4.26 7.37
CA LEU A 78 -6.12 4.91 7.84
C LEU A 78 -5.88 6.20 7.04
N ASP A 79 -6.14 7.35 7.67
CA ASP A 79 -5.81 8.64 7.05
C ASP A 79 -4.30 8.77 6.88
N MET A 80 -3.85 8.87 5.64
CA MET A 80 -2.42 8.88 5.31
C MET A 80 -2.17 9.54 3.96
N ASP A 81 -1.41 10.63 4.00
CA ASP A 81 -0.87 11.32 2.84
C ASP A 81 0.63 11.02 2.70
N LEU A 82 0.99 10.34 1.61
CA LEU A 82 2.37 9.96 1.31
C LEU A 82 3.25 11.15 0.92
N THR A 83 2.67 12.32 0.64
CA THR A 83 3.40 13.58 0.41
C THR A 83 3.82 14.28 1.71
N SER A 84 3.54 13.68 2.88
CA SER A 84 3.87 14.22 4.19
C SER A 84 4.45 13.11 5.07
N LEU A 85 5.75 13.16 5.36
CA LEU A 85 6.39 12.17 6.22
C LEU A 85 5.84 12.21 7.65
N ASP A 86 5.34 13.36 8.08
CA ASP A 86 4.65 13.53 9.35
C ASP A 86 3.28 12.81 9.36
N SER A 87 2.52 12.88 8.25
CA SER A 87 1.30 12.08 8.07
C SER A 87 1.60 10.58 8.12
N VAL A 88 2.65 10.13 7.43
CA VAL A 88 3.09 8.72 7.44
C VAL A 88 3.46 8.24 8.85
N LYS A 89 4.16 9.08 9.63
CA LYS A 89 4.52 8.75 11.03
C LYS A 89 3.27 8.57 11.89
N ARG A 90 2.32 9.51 11.84
CA ARG A 90 1.04 9.40 12.58
C ARG A 90 0.24 8.16 12.19
N ALA A 91 0.17 7.87 10.89
CA ALA A 91 -0.53 6.69 10.40
C ALA A 91 0.11 5.39 10.92
N ALA A 92 1.44 5.29 10.85
CA ALA A 92 2.17 4.13 11.38
C ALA A 92 2.03 4.00 12.91
N GLU A 93 2.05 5.11 13.65
CA GLU A 93 1.81 5.13 15.09
C GLU A 93 0.42 4.64 15.45
N ARG A 94 -0.61 5.17 14.79
CA ARG A 94 -2.00 4.72 14.97
C ARG A 94 -2.16 3.23 14.66
N PHE A 95 -1.57 2.75 13.57
CA PHE A 95 -1.61 1.33 13.25
C PHE A 95 -0.99 0.49 14.38
N ARG A 96 0.19 0.87 14.88
CA ARG A 96 0.88 0.12 15.95
C ARG A 96 0.19 0.21 17.32
N SER A 97 -0.61 1.24 17.58
CA SER A 97 -1.38 1.36 18.82
C SER A 97 -2.66 0.52 18.79
N GLU A 98 -3.25 0.31 17.61
CA GLU A 98 -4.51 -0.42 17.44
C GLU A 98 -4.33 -1.88 16.98
N SER A 99 -3.20 -2.22 16.33
CA SER A 99 -2.92 -3.56 15.82
C SER A 99 -1.49 -4.01 16.14
N SER A 100 -1.37 -5.22 16.64
CA SER A 100 -0.09 -5.83 17.05
C SER A 100 0.46 -6.84 16.03
N ARG A 101 -0.20 -6.96 14.87
CA ARG A 101 0.08 -7.93 13.82
C ARG A 101 -0.05 -7.26 12.44
N LEU A 102 0.83 -7.60 11.50
CA LEU A 102 0.73 -7.22 10.09
C LEU A 102 1.32 -8.33 9.23
N ASP A 103 0.48 -9.01 8.45
CA ASP A 103 0.89 -10.13 7.61
C ASP A 103 1.15 -9.69 6.17
N ILE A 104 0.33 -8.79 5.63
CA ILE A 104 0.47 -8.31 4.25
C ILE A 104 0.49 -6.79 4.24
N LEU A 105 1.60 -6.21 3.77
CA LEU A 105 1.74 -4.79 3.51
C LEU A 105 1.84 -4.56 1.99
N LEU A 106 0.79 -4.04 1.38
CA LEU A 106 0.75 -3.70 -0.04
C LEU A 106 0.96 -2.19 -0.22
N LEU A 107 2.17 -1.81 -0.60
CA LEU A 107 2.56 -0.46 -0.96
C LEU A 107 2.13 -0.20 -2.42
N ASN A 108 0.84 0.12 -2.60
CA ASN A 108 0.19 0.25 -3.91
C ASN A 108 0.00 1.69 -4.39
N ALA A 109 -0.14 2.65 -3.48
CA ALA A 109 -0.42 4.03 -3.87
C ALA A 109 0.65 4.56 -4.84
N GLY A 110 0.26 5.45 -5.73
CA GLY A 110 1.19 6.08 -6.63
C GLY A 110 0.50 7.15 -7.45
N ILE A 111 1.31 8.08 -7.95
CA ILE A 111 0.89 9.12 -8.89
C ILE A 111 1.78 9.09 -10.12
N MET A 112 1.24 9.59 -11.23
CA MET A 112 1.92 9.72 -12.51
C MET A 112 1.27 10.87 -13.28
N SER A 113 2.05 11.58 -14.10
CA SER A 113 1.55 12.65 -14.97
C SER A 113 0.78 13.75 -14.21
N VAL A 114 1.29 14.11 -13.03
CA VAL A 114 0.79 15.26 -12.25
C VAL A 114 1.62 16.50 -12.57
N PRO A 115 1.10 17.72 -12.33
CA PRO A 115 1.92 18.93 -12.42
C PRO A 115 3.16 18.84 -11.54
N PRO A 116 4.30 19.46 -11.96
CA PRO A 116 5.49 19.52 -11.12
C PRO A 116 5.19 20.11 -9.75
N GLY A 117 5.83 19.54 -8.73
CA GLY A 117 5.64 19.99 -7.36
C GLY A 117 6.62 19.33 -6.42
N LEU A 118 6.53 19.75 -5.16
CA LEU A 118 7.33 19.21 -4.08
C LEU A 118 6.41 18.68 -2.97
N THR A 119 6.87 17.65 -2.25
CA THR A 119 6.29 17.25 -0.98
C THR A 119 6.59 18.28 0.12
N ASN A 120 5.97 18.11 1.29
CA ASN A 120 6.22 18.98 2.44
C ASN A 120 7.72 19.00 2.86
N GLU A 121 8.44 17.90 2.64
CA GLU A 121 9.86 17.76 2.94
C GLU A 121 10.79 18.16 1.77
N GLY A 122 10.20 18.69 0.71
CA GLY A 122 10.90 19.20 -0.46
C GLY A 122 11.31 18.13 -1.47
N TYR A 123 10.83 16.89 -1.38
CA TYR A 123 11.10 15.89 -2.43
C TYR A 123 10.28 16.20 -3.67
N GLU A 124 10.80 15.88 -4.85
CA GLU A 124 10.01 15.84 -6.09
C GLU A 124 8.72 15.03 -5.86
N ILE A 125 7.57 15.53 -6.34
CA ILE A 125 6.25 15.03 -5.94
C ILE A 125 6.04 13.53 -6.22
N GLN A 126 6.51 13.01 -7.37
CA GLN A 126 6.39 11.59 -7.70
C GLN A 126 7.37 10.75 -6.87
N PHE A 127 8.63 11.16 -6.73
CA PHE A 127 9.63 10.47 -5.91
C PHE A 127 9.20 10.43 -4.44
N GLY A 128 8.72 11.55 -3.92
CA GLY A 128 8.21 11.67 -2.57
C GLY A 128 7.02 10.74 -2.29
N THR A 129 6.03 10.75 -3.19
CA THR A 129 4.80 9.94 -3.05
C THR A 129 5.06 8.45 -3.30
N ASN A 130 5.69 8.12 -4.43
CA ASN A 130 5.80 6.75 -4.92
C ASN A 130 6.91 5.98 -4.18
N HIS A 131 7.94 6.68 -3.69
CA HIS A 131 9.10 6.07 -3.03
C HIS A 131 9.27 6.49 -1.57
N MET A 132 9.54 7.76 -1.27
CA MET A 132 9.97 8.18 0.07
C MET A 132 8.91 7.94 1.16
N GLY A 133 7.64 8.23 0.87
CA GLY A 133 6.52 7.95 1.77
C GLY A 133 6.38 6.46 2.07
N HIS A 134 6.44 5.60 1.04
CA HIS A 134 6.38 4.15 1.21
C HIS A 134 7.58 3.59 1.96
N ALA A 135 8.79 4.06 1.64
CA ALA A 135 10.02 3.63 2.30
C ALA A 135 9.97 3.94 3.80
N LEU A 136 9.49 5.14 4.16
CA LEU A 136 9.30 5.50 5.58
C LEU A 136 8.22 4.62 6.23
N LEU A 137 7.06 4.44 5.59
CA LEU A 137 5.98 3.61 6.12
C LEU A 137 6.47 2.18 6.39
N ALA A 138 7.12 1.56 5.41
CA ALA A 138 7.67 0.22 5.54
C ALA A 138 8.67 0.16 6.70
N LYS A 139 9.65 1.09 6.76
CA LYS A 139 10.63 1.18 7.85
C LYS A 139 9.97 1.27 9.24
N LEU A 140 8.92 2.07 9.38
CA LEU A 140 8.20 2.24 10.64
C LEU A 140 7.36 1.02 11.03
N LEU A 141 7.01 0.16 10.08
CA LEU A 141 6.24 -1.07 10.29
C LEU A 141 7.12 -2.34 10.35
N VAL A 142 8.42 -2.26 10.03
CA VAL A 142 9.36 -3.39 10.17
C VAL A 142 9.25 -4.09 11.54
N PRO A 143 9.19 -3.39 12.69
CA PRO A 143 9.10 -4.07 13.99
C PRO A 143 7.87 -4.98 14.13
N VAL A 144 6.70 -4.54 13.66
CA VAL A 144 5.45 -5.34 13.73
C VAL A 144 5.43 -6.44 12.68
N LEU A 145 6.00 -6.21 11.49
CA LEU A 145 6.18 -7.23 10.46
C LEU A 145 7.08 -8.37 10.97
N LEU A 146 8.23 -8.04 11.55
CA LEU A 146 9.17 -9.03 12.11
C LEU A 146 8.56 -9.79 13.28
N LYS A 147 7.86 -9.10 14.19
CA LYS A 147 7.11 -9.76 15.27
C LYS A 147 6.04 -10.70 14.73
N THR A 148 5.35 -10.32 13.66
CA THR A 148 4.33 -11.17 13.04
C THR A 148 4.95 -12.42 12.43
N ALA A 149 6.14 -12.29 11.82
CA ALA A 149 6.86 -13.41 11.20
C ALA A 149 7.32 -14.48 12.19
N THR A 150 7.38 -14.18 13.49
CA THR A 150 7.68 -15.19 14.53
C THR A 150 6.45 -15.98 14.98
N LEU A 151 5.23 -15.62 14.53
CA LEU A 151 4.01 -16.30 14.92
C LEU A 151 3.84 -17.62 14.14
N PRO A 152 3.34 -18.70 14.76
CA PRO A 152 3.05 -19.95 14.06
C PRO A 152 2.11 -19.75 12.87
N GLY A 153 2.44 -20.36 11.72
CA GLY A 153 1.64 -20.24 10.49
C GLY A 153 1.56 -18.82 9.91
N SER A 154 2.46 -17.91 10.32
CA SER A 154 2.62 -16.61 9.66
C SER A 154 3.38 -16.77 8.34
N ASP A 155 3.02 -15.94 7.36
CA ASP A 155 3.76 -15.79 6.12
C ASP A 155 3.72 -14.31 5.75
N VAL A 156 4.69 -13.56 6.27
CA VAL A 156 4.70 -12.10 6.15
C VAL A 156 5.21 -11.69 4.78
N ARG A 157 4.52 -10.74 4.15
CA ARG A 157 4.86 -10.19 2.83
C ARG A 157 4.77 -8.67 2.83
N VAL A 158 5.82 -8.03 2.30
CA VAL A 158 5.79 -6.64 1.86
C VAL A 158 5.80 -6.66 0.34
N VAL A 159 4.76 -6.12 -0.28
CA VAL A 159 4.60 -6.06 -1.73
C VAL A 159 4.66 -4.61 -2.15
N VAL A 160 5.60 -4.27 -3.03
CA VAL A 160 5.76 -2.92 -3.58
C VAL A 160 5.23 -2.92 -5.00
N LEU A 161 4.14 -2.19 -5.25
CA LEU A 161 3.61 -2.07 -6.60
C LEU A 161 4.49 -1.11 -7.40
N THR A 162 5.11 -1.63 -8.44
CA THR A 162 5.90 -0.87 -9.41
C THR A 162 5.15 -0.76 -10.73
N SER A 163 5.83 -0.28 -11.76
CA SER A 163 5.37 -0.22 -13.15
C SER A 163 6.47 -0.71 -14.07
N HIS A 164 6.14 -1.14 -15.29
CA HIS A 164 7.14 -1.36 -16.34
C HIS A 164 8.05 -0.14 -16.59
N ALA A 165 7.58 1.06 -16.21
CA ALA A 165 8.37 2.28 -16.27
C ALA A 165 9.70 2.22 -15.48
N HIS A 166 9.83 1.31 -14.49
CA HIS A 166 11.08 1.14 -13.76
C HIS A 166 12.25 0.72 -14.67
N ASN A 167 11.98 0.10 -15.82
CA ASN A 167 13.00 -0.26 -16.81
C ASN A 167 13.65 0.95 -17.50
N TYR A 168 13.08 2.16 -17.35
CA TYR A 168 13.64 3.40 -17.89
C TYR A 168 14.40 4.21 -16.82
N ALA A 169 14.66 3.63 -15.65
CA ALA A 169 15.48 4.29 -14.63
C ALA A 169 16.91 4.52 -15.16
N PRO A 170 17.58 5.63 -14.79
CA PRO A 170 18.97 5.87 -15.17
C PRO A 170 19.89 4.72 -14.72
N GLU A 171 20.87 4.35 -15.54
CA GLU A 171 21.85 3.31 -15.21
C GLU A 171 22.68 3.66 -13.97
N SER A 172 22.87 4.96 -13.69
CA SER A 172 23.55 5.45 -12.49
C SER A 172 22.71 5.31 -11.21
N GLY A 173 21.47 4.83 -11.32
CA GLY A 173 20.56 4.65 -10.19
C GLY A 173 19.88 5.95 -9.76
N ILE A 174 19.59 6.07 -8.47
CA ILE A 174 18.87 7.21 -7.89
C ILE A 174 19.84 8.40 -7.79
N GLN A 175 19.49 9.52 -8.44
CA GLN A 175 20.20 10.79 -8.32
C GLN A 175 19.70 11.57 -7.10
N PHE A 176 20.25 11.28 -5.92
CA PHE A 176 19.77 11.88 -4.67
C PHE A 176 19.92 13.41 -4.64
N ASP A 177 20.94 13.96 -5.28
CA ASP A 177 21.21 15.41 -5.31
C ASP A 177 20.11 16.21 -6.00
N THR A 178 19.37 15.59 -6.92
CA THR A 178 18.24 16.20 -7.66
C THR A 178 16.88 15.76 -7.14
N SER A 179 16.84 14.86 -6.15
CA SER A 179 15.58 14.31 -5.61
C SER A 179 14.72 15.34 -4.86
N LYS A 180 15.28 16.50 -4.55
CA LYS A 180 14.62 17.61 -3.84
C LYS A 180 14.39 18.87 -4.68
N THR A 181 14.34 18.70 -5.99
CA THR A 181 14.00 19.77 -6.93
C THR A 181 12.72 19.40 -7.67
N ALA A 182 11.87 20.38 -7.99
CA ALA A 182 10.71 20.14 -8.83
C ALA A 182 11.19 19.76 -10.25
N GLN A 183 10.43 18.89 -10.93
CA GLN A 183 10.67 18.63 -12.35
C GLN A 183 10.47 19.93 -13.13
N THR A 184 11.39 20.23 -14.06
CA THR A 184 11.14 21.22 -15.10
C THR A 184 10.39 20.52 -16.24
N GLU A 185 9.49 21.25 -16.90
CA GLU A 185 8.81 20.77 -18.12
C GLU A 185 9.80 20.40 -19.23
#